data_AF-A0AAU2H4K9-F1
#
_entry.id   AF-A0AAU2H4K9-F1
#
_cell.length_a   1.000
_cell.length_b   1.000
_cell.length_c   1.000
_cell.angle_alpha   90.00
_cell.angle_beta   90.00
_cell.angle_gamma   90.00
#
_symmetry.space_group_name_H-M   'P 1'
#
loop_
_entity.id
_entity.type
_entity.pdbx_description
1 polymer ?
#
loop_
_entity_poly.entity_id
_entity_poly.type
_entity_poly.pdbx_seq_one_letter_code
_entity_poly.pdbx_strand_id
1 'polypeptide(L)'
;MPSARRRRRWAAVLGAAALMAGTGALIAPAQALAATPVDFATHCVPPPIAGIPPIDGTTSAQITVDNATPKVGDTVTVTYTVTKPAAGNPVDLALPADIMTPTGKVTVGGAQSGAVTVAGPKKNDPVPGKGAFPPFSMTGTFTVTAPGAITLSPGDYNIHTSYIMELDTPCTVTNPPAPVSETVTATGGGQTNQRAVQLGTASGKPGASVTVTGSKFTAGATVTVVGRAGAAETADKATVTADAQGAFSTALTVNDKATSGIVAYEGASWSDDKGAGPAAYSVVDDTPTPPNSQKLNSSVKAGTLSMAQAGDAVSMDAVDFGKGGFSRGSLQTVTVQDFRGGPAGWSLTGKVTDFTGPGGVKIDASKLGWTPACATKTGSPSTCAAGSPGTVGSAGATLATTPNAALTGGEFTVDARVSLNVPAFTAPGAYSGVLTLTLA
;
A
#
# COMPACT_ATOMS: atom_id res chain seq x y z
N MET A 1 -6.00 4.63 -85.31
CA MET A 1 -4.75 5.43 -85.32
C MET A 1 -5.11 6.84 -85.78
N PRO A 2 -4.69 7.92 -85.10
CA PRO A 2 -3.34 8.12 -84.59
C PRO A 2 -3.26 8.39 -83.07
N SER A 3 -2.12 8.03 -82.50
CA SER A 3 -1.71 8.26 -81.12
C SER A 3 -0.78 9.49 -81.05
N ALA A 4 -1.13 10.52 -80.29
CA ALA A 4 -0.17 11.55 -79.86
C ALA A 4 -0.61 12.34 -78.61
N ARG A 5 0.11 12.08 -77.50
CA ARG A 5 0.73 13.02 -76.54
C ARG A 5 -0.09 14.15 -75.89
N ARG A 6 -0.05 14.18 -74.54
CA ARG A 6 0.28 15.35 -73.69
C ARG A 6 0.72 14.84 -72.30
N ARG A 7 2.02 14.80 -71.98
CA ARG A 7 2.81 15.84 -71.26
C ARG A 7 2.14 16.37 -69.99
N ARG A 8 2.75 16.08 -68.82
CA ARG A 8 3.14 17.13 -67.85
C ARG A 8 4.17 16.62 -66.84
N ARG A 9 5.29 17.35 -66.80
CA ARG A 9 6.38 17.30 -65.83
C ARG A 9 5.92 17.96 -64.53
N TRP A 10 6.39 17.46 -63.39
CA TRP A 10 6.42 18.22 -62.14
C TRP A 10 7.83 18.17 -61.58
N ALA A 11 8.36 19.35 -61.28
CA ALA A 11 9.62 19.63 -60.62
C ALA A 11 9.31 20.62 -59.46
N ALA A 12 10.01 20.46 -58.34
CA ALA A 12 10.28 21.39 -57.21
C ALA A 12 10.36 20.53 -55.92
N VAL A 13 11.46 20.40 -55.17
CA VAL A 13 12.43 21.35 -54.57
C VAL A 13 11.87 22.13 -53.37
N LEU A 14 12.35 21.68 -52.20
CA LEU A 14 12.72 22.36 -50.93
C LEU A 14 11.70 23.19 -50.13
N GLY A 15 11.62 22.85 -48.84
CA GLY A 15 11.18 23.72 -47.74
C GLY A 15 11.44 23.06 -46.40
N ALA A 16 12.54 23.42 -45.74
CA ALA A 16 12.87 23.01 -44.38
C ALA A 16 11.97 23.72 -43.35
N ALA A 17 11.62 23.02 -42.27
CA ALA A 17 11.11 23.63 -41.04
C ALA A 17 11.63 22.86 -39.82
N ALA A 18 11.94 23.63 -38.78
CA ALA A 18 12.88 23.34 -37.72
C ALA A 18 12.30 22.57 -36.52
N LEU A 19 13.23 22.15 -35.66
CA LEU A 19 13.10 21.54 -34.33
C LEU A 19 11.95 22.08 -33.46
N MET A 20 11.32 21.17 -32.71
CA MET A 20 11.23 21.30 -31.24
C MET A 20 11.36 19.92 -30.61
N ALA A 21 12.47 19.72 -29.90
CA ALA A 21 12.64 18.62 -28.97
C ALA A 21 11.68 18.81 -27.79
N GLY A 22 10.80 17.84 -27.58
CA GLY A 22 10.03 17.67 -26.37
C GLY A 22 10.09 16.20 -26.01
N THR A 23 11.09 15.82 -25.24
CA THR A 23 11.20 14.51 -24.59
C THR A 23 10.09 14.39 -23.54
N GLY A 24 8.86 14.15 -23.98
CA GLY A 24 7.82 13.60 -23.13
C GLY A 24 8.15 12.12 -22.94
N ALA A 25 8.97 11.81 -21.94
CA ALA A 25 9.12 10.44 -21.49
C ALA A 25 7.72 9.95 -21.09
N LEU A 26 7.15 9.06 -21.92
CA LEU A 26 6.04 8.21 -21.53
C LEU A 26 6.53 7.40 -20.33
N ILE A 27 6.24 7.86 -19.12
CA ILE A 27 6.39 7.04 -17.91
C ILE A 27 5.26 6.02 -17.98
N ALA A 28 5.51 4.92 -18.70
CA ALA A 28 4.72 3.71 -18.52
C ALA A 28 4.78 3.35 -17.03
N PRO A 29 3.67 2.91 -16.40
CA PRO A 29 3.75 2.39 -15.05
C PRO A 29 4.77 1.25 -15.05
N ALA A 30 5.79 1.36 -14.20
CA ALA A 30 6.76 0.30 -13.99
C ALA A 30 5.99 -0.94 -13.53
N GLN A 31 5.78 -1.86 -14.48
CA GLN A 31 5.16 -3.14 -14.20
C GLN A 31 6.11 -3.89 -13.25
N ALA A 32 5.57 -4.51 -12.21
CA ALA A 32 6.37 -5.37 -11.32
C ALA A 32 7.07 -6.42 -12.20
N LEU A 33 8.40 -6.39 -12.18
CA LEU A 33 9.22 -7.38 -12.90
C LEU A 33 9.41 -8.56 -11.95
N ALA A 34 9.11 -9.76 -12.43
CA ALA A 34 9.28 -10.99 -11.67
C ALA A 34 10.76 -11.19 -11.29
N ALA A 35 10.98 -11.87 -10.17
CA ALA A 35 12.30 -12.17 -9.64
C ALA A 35 13.19 -12.85 -10.67
N THR A 36 14.34 -12.26 -10.92
CA THR A 36 15.34 -12.76 -11.88
C THR A 36 16.65 -13.08 -11.17
N PRO A 37 17.28 -14.22 -11.48
CA PRO A 37 18.66 -14.46 -11.09
C PRO A 37 19.60 -13.42 -11.72
N VAL A 38 20.56 -12.94 -10.94
CA VAL A 38 21.56 -11.96 -11.35
C VAL A 38 22.97 -12.42 -10.99
N ASP A 39 23.92 -12.03 -11.83
CA ASP A 39 25.35 -12.23 -11.61
C ASP A 39 26.02 -10.91 -11.23
N PHE A 40 26.93 -10.94 -10.26
CA PHE A 40 27.68 -9.76 -9.84
C PHE A 40 29.10 -10.10 -9.40
N ALA A 41 30.03 -9.19 -9.72
CA ALA A 41 31.42 -9.29 -9.30
C ALA A 41 31.52 -9.15 -7.76
N THR A 42 32.25 -10.07 -7.15
CA THR A 42 32.36 -10.22 -5.71
C THR A 42 33.83 -10.39 -5.33
N HIS A 43 34.24 -9.68 -4.27
CA HIS A 43 35.55 -9.81 -3.64
C HIS A 43 35.39 -10.48 -2.28
N CYS A 44 35.87 -11.71 -2.14
CA CYS A 44 35.81 -12.47 -0.90
C CYS A 44 37.18 -12.51 -0.23
N VAL A 45 37.23 -12.23 1.07
CA VAL A 45 38.47 -12.31 1.86
C VAL A 45 38.43 -13.60 2.70
N PRO A 46 39.25 -14.62 2.39
CA PRO A 46 39.33 -15.82 3.21
C PRO A 46 39.78 -15.52 4.64
N PRO A 47 39.45 -16.40 5.61
CA PRO A 47 39.93 -16.26 6.97
C PRO A 47 41.47 -16.20 7.01
N PRO A 48 42.10 -15.30 7.79
CA PRO A 48 43.55 -15.12 7.78
C PRO A 48 44.36 -16.40 8.01
N ILE A 49 43.81 -17.34 8.79
CA ILE A 49 44.43 -18.64 9.07
C ILE A 49 44.65 -19.51 7.82
N ALA A 50 43.89 -19.26 6.75
CA ALA A 50 44.07 -19.98 5.49
C ALA A 50 45.35 -19.55 4.75
N GLY A 51 45.87 -18.34 4.99
CA GLY A 51 47.07 -17.83 4.30
C GLY A 51 46.91 -17.67 2.78
N ILE A 52 45.67 -17.51 2.30
CA ILE A 52 45.33 -17.42 0.87
C ILE A 52 44.99 -15.95 0.52
N PRO A 53 45.40 -15.45 -0.65
CA PRO A 53 44.97 -14.12 -1.11
C PRO A 53 43.44 -14.03 -1.24
N PRO A 54 42.89 -12.81 -1.27
CA PRO A 54 41.48 -12.60 -1.60
C PRO A 54 41.07 -13.23 -2.93
N ILE A 55 39.80 -13.61 -3.03
CA ILE A 55 39.19 -14.28 -4.17
C ILE A 55 38.26 -13.29 -4.86
N ASP A 56 38.59 -12.93 -6.09
CA ASP A 56 37.72 -12.18 -6.99
C ASP A 56 36.99 -13.14 -7.93
N GLY A 57 35.66 -13.06 -7.97
CA GLY A 57 34.85 -13.94 -8.81
C GLY A 57 33.43 -13.44 -9.02
N THR A 58 32.63 -14.24 -9.72
CA THR A 58 31.22 -13.95 -9.95
C THR A 58 30.36 -14.72 -8.97
N THR A 59 29.50 -14.01 -8.24
CA THR A 59 28.40 -14.61 -7.47
C THR A 59 27.11 -14.57 -8.29
N SER A 60 26.37 -15.67 -8.30
CA SER A 60 25.00 -15.74 -8.84
C SER A 60 23.99 -15.80 -7.70
N ALA A 61 22.93 -14.99 -7.78
CA ALA A 61 21.90 -14.93 -6.76
C ALA A 61 20.52 -14.55 -7.29
N GLN A 62 19.49 -14.82 -6.48
CA GLN A 62 18.13 -14.36 -6.71
C GLN A 62 17.52 -13.84 -5.42
N ILE A 63 16.79 -12.74 -5.51
CA ILE A 63 15.98 -12.20 -4.43
C ILE A 63 14.51 -12.43 -4.76
N THR A 64 13.75 -12.91 -3.78
CA THR A 64 12.29 -13.01 -3.87
C THR A 64 11.64 -12.34 -2.66
N VAL A 65 10.35 -12.03 -2.79
CA VAL A 65 9.53 -11.47 -1.72
C VAL A 65 8.28 -12.31 -1.49
N ASP A 66 7.68 -12.21 -0.30
CA ASP A 66 6.37 -12.78 0.01
C ASP A 66 5.19 -11.95 -0.54
N ASN A 67 5.39 -10.64 -0.76
CA ASN A 67 4.39 -9.73 -1.29
C ASN A 67 4.98 -8.78 -2.34
N ALA A 68 4.65 -9.01 -3.62
CA ALA A 68 5.12 -8.21 -4.75
C ALA A 68 4.34 -6.89 -4.98
N THR A 69 3.19 -6.74 -4.33
CA THR A 69 2.33 -5.53 -4.42
C THR A 69 1.99 -5.00 -3.03
N PRO A 70 2.99 -4.64 -2.21
CA PRO A 70 2.74 -4.18 -0.85
C PRO A 70 2.09 -2.79 -0.83
N LYS A 71 1.53 -2.42 0.32
CA LYS A 71 1.08 -1.06 0.61
C LYS A 71 2.09 -0.35 1.50
N VAL A 72 2.11 0.98 1.48
CA VAL A 72 2.84 1.74 2.51
C VAL A 72 2.35 1.33 3.89
N GLY A 73 3.28 0.95 4.76
CA GLY A 73 3.04 0.38 6.08
C GLY A 73 3.17 -1.15 6.15
N ASP A 74 3.08 -1.87 5.02
CA ASP A 74 3.27 -3.32 5.02
C ASP A 74 4.74 -3.67 5.31
N THR A 75 4.93 -4.79 6.01
CA THR A 75 6.25 -5.42 6.16
C THR A 75 6.39 -6.53 5.13
N VAL A 76 7.45 -6.47 4.34
CA VAL A 76 7.75 -7.42 3.27
C VAL A 76 8.91 -8.30 3.72
N THR A 77 8.73 -9.62 3.61
CA THR A 77 9.80 -10.60 3.83
C THR A 77 10.58 -10.77 2.55
N VAL A 78 11.89 -10.63 2.63
CA VAL A 78 12.83 -10.80 1.53
C VAL A 78 13.60 -12.09 1.75
N THR A 79 13.67 -12.94 0.72
CA THR A 79 14.54 -14.11 0.68
C THR A 79 15.65 -13.86 -0.32
N TYR A 80 16.88 -13.80 0.16
CA TYR A 80 18.09 -13.67 -0.65
C TYR A 80 18.75 -15.05 -0.76
N THR A 81 18.69 -15.65 -1.95
CA THR A 81 19.31 -16.94 -2.26
C THR A 81 20.58 -16.74 -3.09
N VAL A 82 21.72 -17.12 -2.54
CA VAL A 82 22.97 -17.24 -3.30
C VAL A 82 23.01 -18.64 -3.91
N THR A 83 22.85 -18.71 -5.23
CA THR A 83 22.84 -19.99 -5.96
C THR A 83 24.24 -20.47 -6.31
N LYS A 84 25.17 -19.54 -6.51
CA LYS A 84 26.59 -19.84 -6.75
C LYS A 84 27.47 -18.78 -6.07
N PRO A 85 28.11 -19.11 -4.93
CA PRO A 85 29.08 -18.22 -4.28
C PRO A 85 30.35 -18.06 -5.13
N ALA A 86 31.00 -16.90 -5.04
CA ALA A 86 32.29 -16.66 -5.68
C ALA A 86 33.44 -17.41 -4.98
N ALA A 87 33.34 -17.62 -3.67
CA ALA A 87 34.30 -18.38 -2.87
C ALA A 87 33.94 -19.88 -2.78
N GLY A 88 34.94 -20.69 -2.45
CA GLY A 88 34.81 -22.11 -2.13
C GLY A 88 35.65 -22.49 -0.92
N ASN A 89 35.71 -23.77 -0.60
CA ASN A 89 36.54 -24.29 0.48
C ASN A 89 38.04 -24.02 0.19
N PRO A 90 38.74 -23.19 0.97
CA PRO A 90 40.12 -22.83 0.70
C PRO A 90 41.13 -23.96 0.96
N VAL A 91 40.76 -25.01 1.68
CA VAL A 91 41.69 -26.07 2.14
C VAL A 91 41.37 -27.43 1.53
N ASP A 92 42.32 -28.37 1.58
CA ASP A 92 42.17 -29.74 1.07
C ASP A 92 41.30 -30.63 1.98
N LEU A 93 41.04 -30.18 3.22
CA LEU A 93 40.19 -30.89 4.16
C LEU A 93 38.72 -30.62 3.87
N ALA A 94 37.91 -31.67 3.87
CA ALA A 94 36.46 -31.53 3.76
C ALA A 94 35.87 -30.85 4.99
N LEU A 95 34.96 -29.91 4.77
CA LEU A 95 34.19 -29.27 5.82
C LEU A 95 32.91 -30.08 6.10
N PRO A 96 32.57 -30.34 7.36
CA PRO A 96 31.34 -31.07 7.70
C PRO A 96 30.06 -30.29 7.38
N ALA A 97 28.95 -31.00 7.40
CA ALA A 97 27.61 -30.39 7.33
C ALA A 97 27.34 -29.50 8.54
N ASP A 98 26.38 -28.59 8.39
CA ASP A 98 25.77 -27.83 9.49
C ASP A 98 26.74 -26.97 10.30
N ILE A 99 27.72 -26.37 9.62
CA ILE A 99 28.69 -25.44 10.22
C ILE A 99 28.58 -24.02 9.67
N MET A 100 27.97 -23.83 8.50
CA MET A 100 27.86 -22.54 7.80
C MET A 100 26.60 -21.80 8.26
N THR A 101 26.76 -20.54 8.69
CA THR A 101 25.68 -19.61 8.99
C THR A 101 25.83 -18.38 8.09
N PRO A 102 25.08 -18.26 7.00
CA PRO A 102 25.23 -17.14 6.08
C PRO A 102 24.51 -15.89 6.63
N THR A 103 25.11 -14.73 6.41
CA THR A 103 24.48 -13.42 6.66
C THR A 103 24.72 -12.52 5.46
N GLY A 104 23.88 -11.50 5.27
CA GLY A 104 24.08 -10.57 4.16
C GLY A 104 23.20 -9.35 4.19
N LYS A 105 23.30 -8.57 3.12
CA LYS A 105 22.53 -7.35 2.91
C LYS A 105 21.79 -7.40 1.58
N VAL A 106 20.58 -6.88 1.57
CA VAL A 106 19.84 -6.53 0.35
C VAL A 106 19.74 -5.02 0.27
N THR A 107 20.17 -4.44 -0.84
CA THR A 107 20.03 -3.00 -1.09
C THR A 107 18.62 -2.71 -1.60
N VAL A 108 17.94 -1.77 -0.96
CA VAL A 108 16.62 -1.28 -1.33
C VAL A 108 16.78 0.07 -2.03
N GLY A 109 16.20 0.21 -3.22
CA GLY A 109 16.22 1.44 -4.03
C GLY A 109 14.87 1.77 -4.66
N GLY A 110 14.80 2.86 -5.41
CA GLY A 110 13.58 3.35 -6.06
C GLY A 110 12.78 4.29 -5.16
N ALA A 111 11.49 4.01 -4.97
CA ALA A 111 10.55 4.83 -4.20
C ALA A 111 10.94 5.01 -2.73
N GLN A 112 11.70 4.06 -2.18
CA GLN A 112 12.37 4.19 -0.89
C GLN A 112 13.81 3.68 -1.01
N SER A 113 14.66 4.07 -0.06
CA SER A 113 16.05 3.65 -0.01
C SER A 113 16.39 3.05 1.36
N GLY A 114 17.32 2.10 1.37
CA GLY A 114 17.77 1.47 2.60
C GLY A 114 18.53 0.17 2.36
N ALA A 115 18.78 -0.56 3.45
CA ALA A 115 19.38 -1.89 3.40
C ALA A 115 18.64 -2.83 4.34
N VAL A 116 18.39 -4.06 3.88
CA VAL A 116 17.82 -5.14 4.69
C VAL A 116 18.94 -6.06 5.12
N THR A 117 19.08 -6.30 6.42
CA THR A 117 19.97 -7.36 6.91
C THR A 117 19.23 -8.68 6.80
N VAL A 118 19.87 -9.68 6.23
CA VAL A 118 19.33 -11.03 6.06
C VAL A 118 20.24 -12.05 6.75
N ALA A 119 19.66 -13.10 7.29
CA ALA A 119 20.39 -14.22 7.91
C ALA A 119 19.79 -15.55 7.47
N GLY A 120 20.63 -16.56 7.30
CA GLY A 120 20.22 -17.93 7.04
C GLY A 120 20.48 -18.83 8.24
N PRO A 121 19.89 -20.04 8.24
CA PRO A 121 20.12 -21.02 9.29
C PRO A 121 21.57 -21.54 9.28
N LYS A 122 22.03 -22.07 10.42
CA LYS A 122 23.28 -22.87 10.49
C LYS A 122 23.06 -24.22 9.79
N LYS A 123 23.18 -24.24 8.46
CA LYS A 123 22.86 -25.39 7.62
C LYS A 123 23.70 -25.36 6.34
N ASN A 124 24.35 -26.47 6.03
CA ASN A 124 24.99 -26.73 4.75
C ASN A 124 25.20 -28.24 4.58
N ASP A 125 25.25 -28.71 3.35
CA ASP A 125 25.79 -30.04 3.05
C ASP A 125 27.32 -30.05 3.27
N PRO A 126 27.94 -31.23 3.51
CA PRO A 126 29.39 -31.33 3.59
C PRO A 126 30.06 -30.75 2.35
N VAL A 127 31.12 -29.97 2.54
CA VAL A 127 31.85 -29.30 1.46
C VAL A 127 33.17 -30.04 1.23
N PRO A 128 33.39 -30.66 0.05
CA PRO A 128 34.67 -31.29 -0.25
C PRO A 128 35.86 -30.34 -0.10
N GLY A 129 37.05 -30.91 0.15
CA GLY A 129 38.31 -30.17 0.05
C GLY A 129 38.42 -29.48 -1.30
N LYS A 130 38.78 -28.19 -1.33
CA LYS A 130 38.81 -27.35 -2.54
C LYS A 130 37.50 -27.29 -3.32
N GLY A 131 36.38 -27.76 -2.74
CA GLY A 131 35.06 -27.80 -3.37
C GLY A 131 34.35 -26.45 -3.34
N ALA A 132 33.35 -26.29 -4.19
CA ALA A 132 32.47 -25.12 -4.18
C ALA A 132 31.55 -25.14 -2.95
N PHE A 133 31.25 -23.97 -2.40
CA PHE A 133 30.23 -23.88 -1.36
C PHE A 133 28.84 -24.18 -1.95
N PRO A 134 27.98 -24.92 -1.22
CA PRO A 134 26.62 -25.20 -1.65
C PRO A 134 25.79 -23.91 -1.70
N PRO A 135 24.69 -23.89 -2.47
CA PRO A 135 23.71 -22.81 -2.42
C PRO A 135 23.17 -22.59 -1.00
N PHE A 136 22.87 -21.35 -0.67
CA PHE A 136 22.27 -21.00 0.63
C PHE A 136 21.29 -19.83 0.50
N SER A 137 20.35 -19.77 1.43
CA SER A 137 19.31 -18.74 1.49
C SER A 137 19.33 -18.03 2.83
N MET A 138 19.04 -16.73 2.78
CA MET A 138 18.96 -15.84 3.93
C MET A 138 17.64 -15.08 3.88
N THR A 139 17.04 -14.82 5.02
CA THR A 139 15.78 -14.08 5.11
C THR A 139 15.93 -12.83 5.98
N GLY A 140 15.18 -11.79 5.64
CA GLY A 140 15.04 -10.57 6.43
C GLY A 140 13.76 -9.84 6.04
N THR A 141 13.47 -8.73 6.69
CA THR A 141 12.23 -7.98 6.45
C THR A 141 12.49 -6.48 6.34
N PHE A 142 11.70 -5.78 5.53
CA PHE A 142 11.67 -4.31 5.53
C PHE A 142 10.24 -3.79 5.50
N THR A 143 10.04 -2.58 6.03
CA THR A 143 8.76 -1.89 5.97
C THR A 143 8.71 -0.98 4.76
N VAL A 144 7.58 -0.98 4.06
CA VAL A 144 7.32 -0.09 2.94
C VAL A 144 6.96 1.29 3.46
N THR A 145 7.72 2.31 3.10
CA THR A 145 7.59 3.68 3.61
C THR A 145 7.11 4.67 2.56
N ALA A 146 7.15 4.30 1.27
CA ALA A 146 6.76 5.19 0.18
C ALA A 146 6.07 4.40 -0.94
N PRO A 147 5.05 4.98 -1.60
CA PRO A 147 4.44 4.37 -2.78
C PRO A 147 5.36 4.49 -3.99
N GLY A 148 5.28 3.52 -4.90
CA GLY A 148 6.05 3.46 -6.13
C GLY A 148 6.88 2.19 -6.27
N ALA A 149 7.69 2.12 -7.32
CA ALA A 149 8.55 0.96 -7.59
C ALA A 149 9.72 0.90 -6.59
N ILE A 150 9.89 -0.24 -5.94
CA ILE A 150 10.97 -0.52 -4.99
C ILE A 150 11.82 -1.66 -5.58
N THR A 151 13.10 -1.39 -5.81
CA THR A 151 14.05 -2.33 -6.40
C THR A 151 14.88 -3.00 -5.31
N LEU A 152 15.09 -4.29 -5.42
CA LEU A 152 15.92 -5.10 -4.51
C LEU A 152 17.13 -5.64 -5.27
N SER A 153 18.32 -5.27 -4.80
CA SER A 153 19.61 -5.73 -5.35
C SER A 153 20.40 -6.51 -4.31
N PRO A 154 21.09 -7.59 -4.69
CA PRO A 154 22.07 -8.26 -3.82
C PRO A 154 23.11 -7.27 -3.28
N GLY A 155 23.48 -7.45 -2.02
CA GLY A 155 24.56 -6.70 -1.36
C GLY A 155 25.61 -7.64 -0.80
N ASP A 156 26.48 -7.10 0.06
CA ASP A 156 27.53 -7.87 0.71
C ASP A 156 26.95 -9.05 1.49
N TYR A 157 27.68 -10.16 1.52
CA TYR A 157 27.35 -11.32 2.33
C TYR A 157 28.57 -11.86 3.05
N ASN A 158 28.36 -12.66 4.08
CA ASN A 158 29.39 -13.30 4.85
C ASN A 158 29.02 -14.78 5.07
N ILE A 159 30.00 -15.63 4.84
CA ILE A 159 29.91 -17.05 5.17
C ILE A 159 30.64 -17.24 6.50
N HIS A 160 29.87 -17.35 7.57
CA HIS A 160 30.41 -17.68 8.88
C HIS A 160 30.46 -19.20 9.05
N THR A 161 31.60 -19.73 9.47
CA THR A 161 31.77 -21.17 9.74
C THR A 161 32.13 -21.38 11.20
N SER A 162 31.37 -22.25 11.86
CA SER A 162 31.48 -22.57 13.29
C SER A 162 31.68 -24.07 13.47
N TYR A 163 32.95 -24.50 13.53
CA TYR A 163 33.35 -25.90 13.71
C TYR A 163 34.43 -26.09 14.79
N ILE A 164 35.70 -25.93 14.43
CA ILE A 164 36.84 -25.98 15.37
C ILE A 164 37.19 -24.56 15.86
N MET A 165 36.90 -23.57 15.02
CA MET A 165 37.09 -22.15 15.25
C MET A 165 35.94 -21.40 14.58
N GLU A 166 35.76 -20.14 14.96
CA GLU A 166 34.83 -19.22 14.33
C GLU A 166 35.56 -18.46 13.23
N LEU A 167 35.14 -18.66 11.98
CA LEU A 167 35.81 -18.10 10.81
C LEU A 167 34.81 -17.43 9.89
N ASP A 168 35.10 -16.18 9.54
CA ASP A 168 34.31 -15.38 8.61
C ASP A 168 35.00 -15.26 7.26
N THR A 169 34.21 -15.43 6.20
CA THR A 169 34.60 -15.14 4.82
C THR A 169 33.69 -14.03 4.30
N PRO A 170 34.01 -12.75 4.58
CA PRO A 170 33.24 -11.64 4.06
C PRO A 170 33.44 -11.53 2.55
N CYS A 171 32.34 -11.36 1.83
CA CYS A 171 32.25 -11.21 0.39
C CYS A 171 31.55 -9.89 0.06
N THR A 172 32.28 -8.95 -0.52
CA THR A 172 31.78 -7.63 -0.87
C THR A 172 31.44 -7.52 -2.35
N VAL A 173 30.39 -6.77 -2.68
CA VAL A 173 30.07 -6.45 -4.07
C VAL A 173 31.10 -5.46 -4.61
N THR A 174 31.82 -5.82 -5.68
CA THR A 174 32.93 -5.00 -6.20
C THR A 174 32.46 -3.69 -6.83
N ASN A 175 31.29 -3.70 -7.49
CA ASN A 175 30.69 -2.54 -8.14
C ASN A 175 29.26 -2.33 -7.63
N PRO A 176 29.06 -1.73 -6.46
CA PRO A 176 27.73 -1.52 -5.90
C PRO A 176 26.97 -0.37 -6.59
N PRO A 177 25.63 -0.46 -6.74
CA PRO A 177 24.79 -1.60 -6.39
C PRO A 177 24.88 -2.73 -7.43
N ALA A 178 24.71 -3.99 -6.99
CA ALA A 178 24.53 -5.11 -7.90
C ALA A 178 23.27 -4.92 -8.78
N PRO A 179 23.15 -5.65 -9.92
CA PRO A 179 21.95 -5.60 -10.74
C PRO A 179 20.68 -5.89 -9.93
N VAL A 180 19.58 -5.24 -10.30
CA VAL A 180 18.29 -5.42 -9.65
C VAL A 180 17.80 -6.85 -9.91
N SER A 181 17.55 -7.59 -8.84
CA SER A 181 17.05 -8.97 -8.93
C SER A 181 15.52 -9.03 -8.85
N GLU A 182 14.90 -8.13 -8.08
CA GLU A 182 13.44 -8.06 -7.89
C GLU A 182 12.97 -6.61 -7.87
N THR A 183 11.77 -6.33 -8.41
CA THR A 183 11.10 -5.03 -8.28
C THR A 183 9.66 -5.23 -7.82
N VAL A 184 9.33 -4.68 -6.64
CA VAL A 184 7.97 -4.67 -6.11
C VAL A 184 7.34 -3.30 -6.33
N THR A 185 6.03 -3.25 -6.53
CA THR A 185 5.31 -1.98 -6.71
C THR A 185 4.47 -1.69 -5.49
N ALA A 186 4.94 -0.75 -4.67
CA ALA A 186 4.23 -0.30 -3.49
C ALA A 186 3.06 0.60 -3.87
N THR A 187 1.87 0.28 -3.40
CA THR A 187 0.71 1.17 -3.48
C THR A 187 0.65 2.08 -2.25
N GLY A 188 0.15 3.30 -2.40
CA GLY A 188 -0.04 4.19 -1.26
C GLY A 188 -0.92 3.53 -0.21
N GLY A 189 -0.48 3.54 1.05
CA GLY A 189 -1.43 3.49 2.16
C GLY A 189 -2.27 4.75 2.00
N GLY A 190 -3.55 4.58 1.64
CA GLY A 190 -4.37 5.63 1.06
C GLY A 190 -4.19 6.96 1.78
N GLN A 191 -3.79 7.99 1.05
CA GLN A 191 -4.17 9.34 1.44
C GLN A 191 -5.69 9.28 1.58
N THR A 192 -6.22 9.38 2.79
CA THR A 192 -7.67 9.35 3.02
C THR A 192 -8.27 10.42 2.12
N ASN A 193 -9.00 10.01 1.09
CA ASN A 193 -9.67 10.93 0.21
C ASN A 193 -10.70 11.70 1.04
N GLN A 194 -10.42 12.99 1.27
CA GLN A 194 -11.27 13.83 2.11
C GLN A 194 -12.36 14.54 1.31
N ARG A 195 -12.45 14.30 0.00
CA ARG A 195 -13.44 14.96 -0.87
C ARG A 195 -14.84 14.57 -0.40
N ALA A 196 -15.73 15.55 -0.36
CA ALA A 196 -17.10 15.34 0.05
C ALA A 196 -18.07 15.94 -0.97
N VAL A 197 -19.25 15.36 -1.06
CA VAL A 197 -20.36 15.86 -1.88
C VAL A 197 -21.63 15.94 -1.03
N GLN A 198 -22.42 16.98 -1.23
CA GLN A 198 -23.70 17.22 -0.57
C GLN A 198 -24.75 17.64 -1.59
N LEU A 199 -26.01 17.29 -1.32
CA LEU A 199 -27.14 17.61 -2.17
C LEU A 199 -28.04 18.61 -1.47
N GLY A 200 -28.56 19.59 -2.22
CA GLY A 200 -29.56 20.54 -1.73
C GLY A 200 -30.90 19.86 -1.38
N THR A 201 -31.22 18.75 -2.05
CA THR A 201 -32.36 17.88 -1.74
C THR A 201 -31.98 16.41 -1.95
N ALA A 202 -32.55 15.52 -1.14
CA ALA A 202 -32.30 14.07 -1.24
C ALA A 202 -33.31 13.34 -2.15
N SER A 203 -34.24 14.06 -2.78
CA SER A 203 -35.23 13.47 -3.68
C SER A 203 -35.85 14.49 -4.64
N GLY A 204 -36.35 14.00 -5.77
CA GLY A 204 -37.10 14.80 -6.74
C GLY A 204 -37.85 13.92 -7.75
N LYS A 205 -38.74 14.53 -8.52
CA LYS A 205 -39.39 13.85 -9.66
C LYS A 205 -38.39 13.72 -10.83
N PRO A 206 -38.64 12.83 -11.81
CA PRO A 206 -37.87 12.81 -13.05
C PRO A 206 -37.84 14.22 -13.69
N GLY A 207 -36.66 14.66 -14.10
CA GLY A 207 -36.40 16.00 -14.64
C GLY A 207 -36.22 17.09 -13.58
N ALA A 208 -36.33 16.78 -12.29
CA ALA A 208 -36.00 17.76 -11.24
C ALA A 208 -34.50 18.06 -11.22
N SER A 209 -34.17 19.32 -10.97
CA SER A 209 -32.79 19.76 -10.78
C SER A 209 -32.44 19.76 -9.29
N VAL A 210 -31.28 19.20 -8.95
CA VAL A 210 -30.71 19.19 -7.60
C VAL A 210 -29.39 19.94 -7.59
N THR A 211 -29.23 20.85 -6.64
CA THR A 211 -27.92 21.49 -6.40
C THR A 211 -26.98 20.50 -5.75
N VAL A 212 -25.80 20.36 -6.31
CA VAL A 212 -24.71 19.50 -5.84
C VAL A 212 -23.54 20.39 -5.47
N THR A 213 -23.15 20.34 -4.20
CA THR A 213 -21.95 21.01 -3.70
C THR A 213 -20.88 19.99 -3.37
N GLY A 214 -19.62 20.35 -3.56
CA GLY A 214 -18.52 19.52 -3.11
C GLY A 214 -17.38 20.34 -2.54
N SER A 215 -16.50 19.67 -1.80
CA SER A 215 -15.39 20.31 -1.10
C SER A 215 -14.13 19.45 -1.13
N LYS A 216 -12.98 20.11 -0.91
CA LYS A 216 -11.64 19.51 -0.90
C LYS A 216 -11.27 18.84 -2.21
N PHE A 217 -11.85 19.25 -3.34
CA PHE A 217 -11.39 18.94 -4.70
C PHE A 217 -10.05 19.66 -4.99
N THR A 218 -9.34 19.26 -6.03
CA THR A 218 -8.12 19.95 -6.48
C THR A 218 -8.52 21.31 -7.04
N ALA A 219 -7.89 22.38 -6.55
CA ALA A 219 -8.19 23.73 -7.01
C ALA A 219 -8.02 23.84 -8.54
N GLY A 220 -9.04 24.38 -9.22
CA GLY A 220 -9.05 24.51 -10.68
C GLY A 220 -9.29 23.22 -11.47
N ALA A 221 -9.51 22.07 -10.82
CA ALA A 221 -9.82 20.84 -11.53
C ALA A 221 -11.24 20.82 -12.08
N THR A 222 -11.41 20.21 -13.25
CA THR A 222 -12.73 19.87 -13.79
C THR A 222 -13.32 18.70 -13.01
N VAL A 223 -14.47 18.92 -12.39
CA VAL A 223 -15.26 17.94 -11.65
C VAL A 223 -16.46 17.53 -12.49
N THR A 224 -16.63 16.23 -12.66
CA THR A 224 -17.80 15.61 -13.26
C THR A 224 -18.73 15.14 -12.15
N VAL A 225 -19.98 15.59 -12.18
CA VAL A 225 -21.07 15.17 -11.30
C VAL A 225 -21.99 14.25 -12.08
N VAL A 226 -22.33 13.08 -11.54
CA VAL A 226 -23.14 12.08 -12.24
C VAL A 226 -24.10 11.33 -11.31
N GLY A 227 -25.29 11.01 -11.80
CA GLY A 227 -26.23 10.11 -11.14
C GLY A 227 -25.78 8.65 -11.23
N ARG A 228 -26.08 7.85 -10.20
CA ARG A 228 -25.76 6.42 -10.07
C ARG A 228 -27.00 5.59 -9.82
N ALA A 229 -27.12 4.48 -10.55
CA ALA A 229 -28.04 3.38 -10.27
C ALA A 229 -27.22 2.17 -9.76
N GLY A 230 -27.04 2.07 -8.43
CA GLY A 230 -26.04 1.17 -7.86
C GLY A 230 -24.62 1.53 -8.33
N ALA A 231 -23.88 0.56 -8.88
CA ALA A 231 -22.56 0.81 -9.48
C ALA A 231 -22.62 1.52 -10.86
N ALA A 232 -23.74 1.50 -11.58
CA ALA A 232 -23.80 2.03 -12.94
C ALA A 232 -23.94 3.56 -12.94
N GLU A 233 -23.21 4.26 -13.81
CA GLU A 233 -23.52 5.65 -14.13
C GLU A 233 -24.79 5.73 -14.95
N THR A 234 -25.66 6.65 -14.57
CA THR A 234 -26.80 7.06 -15.40
C THR A 234 -26.34 8.05 -16.48
N ALA A 235 -27.24 8.38 -17.41
CA ALA A 235 -26.97 9.44 -18.39
C ALA A 235 -26.98 10.85 -17.78
N ASP A 236 -27.46 11.01 -16.54
CA ASP A 236 -27.56 12.30 -15.87
C ASP A 236 -26.17 12.77 -15.41
N LYS A 237 -25.60 13.74 -16.13
CA LYS A 237 -24.22 14.24 -15.91
C LYS A 237 -24.14 15.76 -16.03
N ALA A 238 -23.30 16.37 -15.21
CA ALA A 238 -22.94 17.78 -15.26
C ALA A 238 -21.42 17.94 -15.02
N THR A 239 -20.83 19.04 -15.49
CA THR A 239 -19.43 19.37 -15.23
C THR A 239 -19.29 20.76 -14.63
N VAL A 240 -18.30 20.94 -13.78
CA VAL A 240 -18.01 22.22 -13.10
C VAL A 240 -16.53 22.28 -12.77
N THR A 241 -15.96 23.49 -12.69
CA THR A 241 -14.57 23.67 -12.24
C THR A 241 -14.56 23.98 -10.75
N ALA A 242 -13.72 23.27 -9.99
CA ALA A 242 -13.50 23.57 -8.57
C ALA A 242 -12.79 24.93 -8.42
N ASP A 243 -13.21 25.71 -7.43
CA ASP A 243 -12.62 27.02 -7.11
C ASP A 243 -11.21 26.90 -6.50
N ALA A 244 -10.63 28.04 -6.12
CA ALA A 244 -9.29 28.10 -5.55
C ALA A 244 -9.16 27.36 -4.19
N GLN A 245 -10.27 27.07 -3.52
CA GLN A 245 -10.35 26.34 -2.26
C GLN A 245 -10.70 24.87 -2.47
N GLY A 246 -10.89 24.43 -3.73
CA GLY A 246 -11.31 23.07 -4.03
C GLY A 246 -12.79 22.83 -3.75
N ALA A 247 -13.62 23.87 -3.67
CA ALA A 247 -15.06 23.73 -3.57
C ALA A 247 -15.73 23.90 -4.94
N PHE A 248 -16.94 23.36 -5.09
CA PHE A 248 -17.77 23.61 -6.26
C PHE A 248 -19.26 23.63 -5.88
N SER A 249 -20.07 24.24 -6.74
CA SER A 249 -21.52 24.15 -6.72
C SER A 249 -22.03 24.07 -8.15
N THR A 250 -22.86 23.07 -8.46
CA THR A 250 -23.47 22.89 -9.78
C THR A 250 -24.86 22.30 -9.66
N ALA A 251 -25.65 22.36 -10.73
CA ALA A 251 -26.97 21.76 -10.79
C ALA A 251 -26.91 20.47 -11.62
N LEU A 252 -27.47 19.38 -11.10
CA LEU A 252 -27.67 18.13 -11.83
C LEU A 252 -29.16 17.93 -12.08
N THR A 253 -29.56 17.75 -13.33
CA THR A 253 -30.94 17.32 -13.68
C THR A 253 -31.01 15.81 -13.65
N VAL A 254 -31.91 15.25 -12.85
CA VAL A 254 -32.05 13.80 -12.67
C VAL A 254 -33.26 13.29 -13.44
N ASN A 255 -33.06 12.64 -14.58
CA ASN A 255 -34.11 12.07 -15.42
C ASN A 255 -34.26 10.57 -15.20
N ASP A 256 -33.17 9.87 -14.89
CA ASP A 256 -33.16 8.43 -14.74
C ASP A 256 -33.82 8.03 -13.41
N LYS A 257 -34.94 7.32 -13.51
CA LYS A 257 -35.74 6.84 -12.36
C LYS A 257 -34.99 5.83 -11.49
N ALA A 258 -33.95 5.20 -12.01
CA ALA A 258 -33.11 4.28 -11.26
C ALA A 258 -32.02 5.00 -10.44
N THR A 259 -31.90 6.33 -10.55
CA THR A 259 -30.94 7.10 -9.77
C THR A 259 -31.21 6.92 -8.28
N SER A 260 -30.20 6.41 -7.60
CA SER A 260 -30.17 6.07 -6.16
C SER A 260 -29.10 6.88 -5.39
N GLY A 261 -28.18 7.51 -6.12
CA GLY A 261 -27.16 8.38 -5.55
C GLY A 261 -26.51 9.27 -6.61
N ILE A 262 -25.75 10.25 -6.15
CA ILE A 262 -25.03 11.20 -6.98
C ILE A 262 -23.58 11.24 -6.49
N VAL A 263 -22.63 11.12 -7.41
CA VAL A 263 -21.19 11.20 -7.15
C VAL A 263 -20.58 12.38 -7.88
N ALA A 264 -19.42 12.83 -7.42
CA ALA A 264 -18.62 13.86 -8.08
C ALA A 264 -17.16 13.39 -8.16
N TYR A 265 -16.48 13.55 -9.29
CA TYR A 265 -15.09 13.11 -9.45
C TYR A 265 -14.29 13.98 -10.42
N GLU A 266 -12.97 14.03 -10.25
CA GLU A 266 -12.10 14.83 -11.12
C GLU A 266 -11.82 14.12 -12.45
N GLY A 267 -11.95 14.87 -13.55
CA GLY A 267 -11.74 14.36 -14.89
C GLY A 267 -12.93 13.59 -15.46
N ALA A 268 -12.68 12.68 -16.39
CA ALA A 268 -13.72 12.04 -17.22
C ALA A 268 -14.31 10.75 -16.61
N SER A 269 -13.57 10.07 -15.73
CA SER A 269 -13.96 8.77 -15.14
C SER A 269 -13.81 8.76 -13.62
N TRP A 270 -14.72 8.07 -12.94
CA TRP A 270 -14.61 7.81 -11.51
C TRP A 270 -13.33 7.06 -11.15
N SER A 271 -12.68 7.49 -10.07
CA SER A 271 -11.70 6.69 -9.33
C SER A 271 -11.80 7.02 -7.85
N ASP A 272 -11.44 6.08 -7.00
CA ASP A 272 -11.57 6.22 -5.54
C ASP A 272 -10.69 7.34 -4.99
N ASP A 273 -9.57 7.64 -5.64
CA ASP A 273 -8.66 8.73 -5.25
C ASP A 273 -9.15 10.13 -5.67
N LYS A 274 -10.07 10.21 -6.65
CA LYS A 274 -10.49 11.46 -7.29
C LYS A 274 -11.98 11.75 -7.12
N GLY A 275 -12.73 10.83 -6.54
CA GLY A 275 -14.17 10.87 -6.40
C GLY A 275 -14.66 11.28 -5.01
N ALA A 276 -15.91 11.68 -4.91
CA ALA A 276 -16.64 11.89 -3.67
C ALA A 276 -18.06 11.36 -3.81
N GLY A 277 -18.61 10.91 -2.69
CA GLY A 277 -19.94 10.33 -2.62
C GLY A 277 -19.94 8.82 -2.86
N PRO A 278 -21.13 8.24 -3.07
CA PRO A 278 -22.36 8.95 -3.41
C PRO A 278 -23.05 9.61 -2.22
N ALA A 279 -23.65 10.77 -2.50
CA ALA A 279 -24.77 11.25 -1.71
C ALA A 279 -26.06 10.57 -2.20
N ALA A 280 -26.84 10.01 -1.28
CA ALA A 280 -28.07 9.31 -1.62
C ALA A 280 -29.11 10.26 -2.23
N TYR A 281 -29.80 9.80 -3.29
CA TYR A 281 -30.86 10.54 -3.96
C TYR A 281 -31.97 9.58 -4.39
N SER A 282 -33.23 9.92 -4.13
CA SER A 282 -34.38 9.10 -4.53
C SER A 282 -35.22 9.81 -5.60
N VAL A 283 -35.47 9.14 -6.71
CA VAL A 283 -36.43 9.62 -7.70
C VAL A 283 -37.85 9.19 -7.32
N VAL A 284 -38.76 10.16 -7.22
CA VAL A 284 -40.17 9.91 -6.92
C VAL A 284 -40.89 9.58 -8.21
N ASP A 285 -41.32 8.32 -8.36
CA ASP A 285 -42.01 7.89 -9.58
C ASP A 285 -43.38 8.56 -9.73
N ASP A 286 -43.50 9.39 -10.76
CA ASP A 286 -44.68 10.17 -11.10
C ASP A 286 -45.48 9.60 -12.28
N THR A 287 -45.21 8.36 -12.69
CA THR A 287 -46.00 7.69 -13.75
C THR A 287 -47.50 7.71 -13.43
N PRO A 288 -48.33 8.22 -14.35
CA PRO A 288 -49.79 8.14 -14.21
C PRO A 288 -50.26 6.70 -14.18
N THR A 289 -51.24 6.40 -13.32
CA THR A 289 -51.86 5.07 -13.24
C THR A 289 -53.11 4.96 -14.11
N PRO A 290 -53.44 3.77 -14.63
CA PRO A 290 -54.69 3.53 -15.37
C PRO A 290 -55.96 3.83 -14.55
N PRO A 291 -57.13 4.04 -15.20
CA PRO A 291 -58.41 4.15 -14.52
C PRO A 291 -58.68 2.96 -13.59
N ASN A 292 -59.34 3.20 -12.45
CA ASN A 292 -59.67 2.19 -11.42
C ASN A 292 -58.46 1.47 -10.79
N SER A 293 -57.29 2.10 -10.76
CA SER A 293 -56.09 1.57 -10.07
C SER A 293 -55.53 2.57 -9.06
N GLN A 294 -54.76 2.06 -8.08
CA GLN A 294 -54.09 2.86 -7.06
C GLN A 294 -52.58 2.59 -7.09
N LYS A 295 -51.78 3.65 -6.99
CA LYS A 295 -50.32 3.53 -6.87
C LYS A 295 -49.92 3.44 -5.41
N LEU A 296 -49.26 2.34 -5.03
CA LEU A 296 -48.66 2.19 -3.71
C LEU A 296 -47.18 2.55 -3.80
N ASN A 297 -46.81 3.72 -3.26
CA ASN A 297 -45.42 4.18 -3.23
C ASN A 297 -44.85 4.01 -1.81
N SER A 298 -43.61 3.53 -1.74
CA SER A 298 -42.79 3.51 -0.52
C SER A 298 -41.41 4.05 -0.84
N SER A 299 -40.71 4.59 0.15
CA SER A 299 -39.33 5.04 0.01
C SER A 299 -38.49 4.62 1.22
N VAL A 300 -37.25 4.25 0.94
CA VAL A 300 -36.23 3.96 1.96
C VAL A 300 -35.28 5.15 1.98
N LYS A 301 -35.11 5.76 3.16
CA LYS A 301 -34.15 6.86 3.35
C LYS A 301 -32.79 6.29 3.71
N ALA A 302 -31.73 6.84 3.09
CA ALA A 302 -30.37 6.56 3.52
C ALA A 302 -30.13 7.10 4.93
N GLY A 303 -29.36 6.36 5.72
CA GLY A 303 -28.78 6.78 6.98
C GLY A 303 -27.39 7.38 6.78
N THR A 304 -26.57 7.29 7.83
CA THR A 304 -25.21 7.84 7.87
C THR A 304 -24.15 6.74 7.92
N LEU A 305 -22.91 7.11 7.64
CA LEU A 305 -21.74 6.37 8.10
C LEU A 305 -21.40 6.85 9.51
N SER A 306 -21.27 5.93 10.47
CA SER A 306 -20.98 6.27 11.87
C SER A 306 -20.14 5.20 12.55
N MET A 307 -19.45 5.61 13.61
CA MET A 307 -18.79 4.69 14.53
C MET A 307 -19.16 5.00 15.97
N ALA A 308 -19.17 3.96 16.80
CA ALA A 308 -19.25 4.04 18.25
C ALA A 308 -18.18 3.14 18.87
N GLN A 309 -17.62 3.54 20.01
CA GLN A 309 -16.61 2.77 20.75
C GLN A 309 -17.18 2.37 22.11
N ALA A 310 -16.91 1.13 22.56
CA ALA A 310 -17.47 0.59 23.80
C ALA A 310 -16.91 1.22 25.09
N GLY A 311 -15.78 1.94 25.02
CA GLY A 311 -15.13 2.60 26.15
C GLY A 311 -13.97 3.50 25.70
N ASP A 312 -13.37 4.23 26.63
CA ASP A 312 -12.38 5.29 26.37
C ASP A 312 -10.94 4.97 26.80
N ALA A 313 -10.73 3.86 27.53
CA ALA A 313 -9.42 3.44 28.00
C ALA A 313 -9.09 1.99 27.63
N VAL A 314 -7.84 1.73 27.25
CA VAL A 314 -7.28 0.40 27.04
C VAL A 314 -6.35 0.06 28.19
N SER A 315 -6.65 -1.00 28.93
CA SER A 315 -5.73 -1.54 29.93
C SER A 315 -4.59 -2.28 29.25
N MET A 316 -3.38 -2.01 29.70
CA MET A 316 -2.14 -2.55 29.15
C MET A 316 -1.35 -3.26 30.26
N ASP A 317 -0.71 -4.38 29.92
CA ASP A 317 0.08 -5.17 30.87
C ASP A 317 1.31 -4.39 31.38
N ALA A 318 1.70 -4.61 32.63
CA ALA A 318 2.91 -4.02 33.19
C ALA A 318 4.19 -4.64 32.60
N VAL A 319 5.26 -3.84 32.53
CA VAL A 319 6.60 -4.29 32.09
C VAL A 319 7.60 -4.03 33.20
N ASP A 320 8.39 -5.05 33.55
CA ASP A 320 9.42 -4.95 34.58
C ASP A 320 10.57 -4.03 34.16
N PHE A 321 10.94 -3.13 35.07
CA PHE A 321 12.15 -2.31 34.94
C PHE A 321 13.40 -3.20 34.78
N GLY A 322 14.31 -2.78 33.89
CA GLY A 322 15.54 -3.49 33.56
C GLY A 322 15.38 -4.62 32.54
N LYS A 323 14.15 -5.06 32.25
CA LYS A 323 13.88 -6.11 31.23
C LYS A 323 13.34 -5.51 29.93
N GLY A 324 12.39 -4.59 30.05
CA GLY A 324 11.67 -4.07 28.90
C GLY A 324 10.79 -5.12 28.25
N GLY A 325 10.30 -4.82 27.05
CA GLY A 325 9.47 -5.72 26.26
C GLY A 325 8.07 -5.18 26.00
N PHE A 326 7.18 -6.07 25.61
CA PHE A 326 5.86 -5.70 25.11
C PHE A 326 4.82 -5.63 26.22
N SER A 327 4.34 -4.43 26.50
CA SER A 327 3.10 -4.17 27.22
C SER A 327 1.93 -4.41 26.26
N ARG A 328 1.03 -5.35 26.58
CA ARG A 328 -0.05 -5.77 25.67
C ARG A 328 -1.43 -5.43 26.22
N GLY A 329 -2.38 -5.24 25.31
CA GLY A 329 -3.77 -4.95 25.65
C GLY A 329 -4.72 -5.26 24.50
N SER A 330 -6.00 -4.97 24.71
CA SER A 330 -7.03 -5.05 23.68
C SER A 330 -7.69 -3.69 23.48
N LEU A 331 -7.79 -3.28 22.23
CA LEU A 331 -8.59 -2.12 21.86
C LEU A 331 -10.05 -2.36 22.26
N GLN A 332 -10.71 -1.30 22.75
CA GLN A 332 -12.16 -1.34 22.95
C GLN A 332 -12.86 -1.50 21.61
N THR A 333 -13.78 -2.44 21.50
CA THR A 333 -14.50 -2.73 20.26
C THR A 333 -15.14 -1.48 19.69
N VAL A 334 -14.92 -1.28 18.39
CA VAL A 334 -15.54 -0.21 17.60
C VAL A 334 -16.64 -0.82 16.76
N THR A 335 -17.86 -0.31 16.88
CA THR A 335 -18.96 -0.64 15.98
C THR A 335 -19.00 0.38 14.86
N VAL A 336 -18.92 -0.07 13.61
CA VAL A 336 -19.12 0.76 12.42
C VAL A 336 -20.47 0.44 11.82
N GLN A 337 -21.29 1.46 11.57
CA GLN A 337 -22.56 1.35 10.86
C GLN A 337 -22.49 2.18 9.58
N ASP A 338 -22.62 1.52 8.44
CA ASP A 338 -22.75 2.17 7.14
C ASP A 338 -24.18 1.97 6.62
N PHE A 339 -25.02 2.98 6.82
CA PHE A 339 -26.40 2.98 6.32
C PHE A 339 -26.61 3.90 5.14
N ARG A 340 -25.52 4.30 4.45
CA ARG A 340 -25.62 5.18 3.28
C ARG A 340 -26.30 4.50 2.10
N GLY A 341 -26.16 3.18 1.95
CA GLY A 341 -26.84 2.38 0.92
C GLY A 341 -26.42 2.70 -0.52
N GLY A 342 -25.23 3.27 -0.70
CA GLY A 342 -24.66 3.61 -2.00
C GLY A 342 -23.48 2.70 -2.38
N PRO A 343 -22.69 2.99 -3.42
CA PRO A 343 -21.49 2.21 -3.74
C PRO A 343 -20.20 2.49 -2.95
N ALA A 344 -20.18 3.51 -2.08
CA ALA A 344 -18.96 3.91 -1.37
C ALA A 344 -18.70 3.02 -0.14
N GLY A 345 -17.53 2.41 -0.08
CA GLY A 345 -17.00 1.75 1.09
C GLY A 345 -16.54 2.76 2.15
N TRP A 346 -15.79 2.28 3.13
CA TRP A 346 -15.30 3.08 4.25
C TRP A 346 -13.93 2.59 4.72
N SER A 347 -13.21 3.48 5.42
CA SER A 347 -11.95 3.17 6.06
C SER A 347 -11.93 3.69 7.51
N LEU A 348 -11.45 2.85 8.42
CA LEU A 348 -11.20 3.20 9.80
C LEU A 348 -9.69 3.16 10.03
N THR A 349 -9.11 4.31 10.35
CA THR A 349 -7.67 4.47 10.60
C THR A 349 -7.43 4.93 12.04
N GLY A 350 -6.22 4.73 12.54
CA GLY A 350 -5.83 5.16 13.88
C GLY A 350 -4.40 5.67 13.92
N LYS A 351 -4.14 6.70 14.73
CA LYS A 351 -2.80 7.23 15.02
C LYS A 351 -2.65 7.47 16.51
N VAL A 352 -1.44 7.33 17.03
CA VAL A 352 -1.17 7.50 18.47
C VAL A 352 -0.17 8.64 18.71
N THR A 353 -0.35 9.34 19.82
CA THR A 353 0.68 10.26 20.35
C THR A 353 1.82 9.50 21.02
N ASP A 354 2.90 10.20 21.37
CA ASP A 354 3.86 9.66 22.32
C ASP A 354 3.18 9.29 23.64
N PHE A 355 3.70 8.27 24.30
CA PHE A 355 3.28 7.91 25.64
C PHE A 355 4.12 8.70 26.64
N THR A 356 3.47 9.54 27.44
CA THR A 356 4.14 10.40 28.43
C THR A 356 4.01 9.80 29.81
N GLY A 357 5.13 9.66 30.50
CA GLY A 357 5.21 9.17 31.89
C GLY A 357 5.78 10.22 32.86
N PRO A 358 6.15 9.81 34.08
CA PRO A 358 6.63 10.72 35.12
C PRO A 358 7.86 11.52 34.67
N GLY A 359 7.92 12.78 35.11
CA GLY A 359 9.04 13.68 34.76
C GLY A 359 9.12 14.03 33.27
N GLY A 360 8.08 13.77 32.48
CA GLY A 360 8.04 14.05 31.05
C GLY A 360 8.81 13.04 30.19
N VAL A 361 9.23 11.90 30.77
CA VAL A 361 9.86 10.81 30.01
C VAL A 361 8.86 10.27 28.99
N LYS A 362 9.33 10.01 27.77
CA LYS A 362 8.50 9.56 26.66
C LYS A 362 8.86 8.16 26.19
N ILE A 363 7.83 7.42 25.77
CA ILE A 363 7.97 6.29 24.86
C ILE A 363 7.38 6.75 23.52
N ASP A 364 8.19 6.68 22.47
CA ASP A 364 7.83 7.18 21.14
C ASP A 364 6.60 6.45 20.57
N ALA A 365 5.71 7.19 19.89
CA ALA A 365 4.51 6.64 19.25
C ALA A 365 4.79 5.44 18.33
N SER A 366 5.95 5.42 17.65
CA SER A 366 6.38 4.33 16.76
C SER A 366 6.58 3.00 17.48
N LYS A 367 6.59 2.98 18.82
CA LYS A 367 6.69 1.76 19.63
C LYS A 367 5.36 1.05 19.82
N LEU A 368 4.23 1.68 19.48
CA LEU A 368 2.93 1.02 19.51
C LEU A 368 2.66 0.32 18.18
N GLY A 369 2.47 -0.99 18.24
CA GLY A 369 1.90 -1.78 17.16
C GLY A 369 0.53 -2.34 17.51
N TRP A 370 -0.19 -2.79 16.49
CA TRP A 370 -1.46 -3.48 16.65
C TRP A 370 -1.60 -4.68 15.70
N THR A 371 -2.58 -5.53 15.98
CA THR A 371 -3.03 -6.63 15.12
C THR A 371 -4.54 -6.50 14.98
N PRO A 372 -5.02 -5.89 13.88
CA PRO A 372 -6.44 -5.66 13.67
C PRO A 372 -7.25 -6.93 13.44
N ALA A 373 -8.53 -6.87 13.78
CA ALA A 373 -9.54 -7.85 13.43
C ALA A 373 -10.84 -7.11 13.06
N CYS A 374 -11.58 -7.66 12.11
CA CYS A 374 -12.88 -7.12 11.75
C CYS A 374 -13.88 -8.23 11.46
N ALA A 375 -15.10 -8.07 11.94
CA ALA A 375 -16.20 -8.98 11.67
C ALA A 375 -17.38 -8.24 11.03
N THR A 376 -18.09 -8.96 10.17
CA THR A 376 -19.27 -8.46 9.45
C THR A 376 -20.52 -9.05 10.06
N LYS A 377 -21.50 -8.22 10.42
CA LYS A 377 -22.79 -8.70 10.90
C LYS A 377 -23.55 -9.39 9.78
N THR A 378 -24.12 -10.56 10.05
CA THR A 378 -24.94 -11.31 9.08
C THR A 378 -26.04 -10.43 8.49
N GLY A 379 -26.19 -10.47 7.15
CA GLY A 379 -27.15 -9.65 6.41
C GLY A 379 -26.62 -8.29 5.95
N SER A 380 -25.40 -7.90 6.35
CA SER A 380 -24.73 -6.74 5.78
C SER A 380 -24.36 -6.99 4.31
N PRO A 381 -24.64 -6.06 3.39
CA PRO A 381 -24.28 -6.22 1.98
C PRO A 381 -22.76 -6.12 1.72
N SER A 382 -22.02 -5.45 2.60
CA SER A 382 -20.55 -5.36 2.51
C SER A 382 -19.83 -6.37 3.40
N THR A 383 -18.58 -6.65 3.04
CA THR A 383 -17.64 -7.42 3.87
C THR A 383 -16.56 -6.49 4.43
N CYS A 384 -16.34 -6.58 5.74
CA CYS A 384 -15.24 -5.88 6.38
C CYS A 384 -13.91 -6.65 6.26
N ALA A 385 -12.84 -5.93 5.95
CA ALA A 385 -11.47 -6.41 5.95
C ALA A 385 -10.68 -5.75 7.09
N ALA A 386 -9.94 -6.56 7.84
CA ALA A 386 -8.98 -6.06 8.84
C ALA A 386 -7.76 -5.43 8.15
N GLY A 387 -7.17 -4.40 8.77
CA GLY A 387 -5.88 -3.85 8.38
C GLY A 387 -4.71 -4.79 8.69
N SER A 388 -3.53 -4.46 8.16
CA SER A 388 -2.31 -5.24 8.38
C SER A 388 -1.82 -5.09 9.84
N PRO A 389 -1.33 -6.17 10.49
CA PRO A 389 -0.58 -6.06 11.72
C PRO A 389 0.69 -5.24 11.53
N GLY A 390 1.03 -4.36 12.47
CA GLY A 390 2.19 -3.50 12.34
C GLY A 390 2.15 -2.29 13.26
N THR A 391 3.10 -1.38 13.06
CA THR A 391 3.20 -0.12 13.82
C THR A 391 2.04 0.80 13.50
N VAL A 392 1.46 1.40 14.54
CA VAL A 392 0.45 2.47 14.40
C VAL A 392 1.14 3.81 14.23
N GLY A 393 1.98 4.18 15.20
CA GLY A 393 2.76 5.41 15.18
C GLY A 393 1.93 6.69 15.07
N SER A 394 2.65 7.80 14.88
CA SER A 394 2.05 9.12 14.63
C SER A 394 1.57 9.31 13.19
N ALA A 395 2.17 8.58 12.24
CA ALA A 395 1.74 8.55 10.83
C ALA A 395 0.36 7.89 10.67
N GLY A 396 0.01 6.99 11.58
CA GLY A 396 -1.23 6.24 11.58
C GLY A 396 -1.18 4.99 10.70
N ALA A 397 -2.14 4.10 10.95
CA ALA A 397 -2.32 2.86 10.21
C ALA A 397 -3.81 2.59 10.01
N THR A 398 -4.11 1.74 9.03
CA THR A 398 -5.48 1.25 8.79
C THR A 398 -5.84 0.18 9.81
N LEU A 399 -6.98 0.35 10.48
CA LEU A 399 -7.53 -0.63 11.41
C LEU A 399 -8.49 -1.58 10.68
N ALA A 400 -9.41 -1.04 9.88
CA ALA A 400 -10.33 -1.84 9.06
C ALA A 400 -10.84 -1.05 7.86
N THR A 401 -11.32 -1.77 6.84
CA THR A 401 -11.92 -1.17 5.65
C THR A 401 -13.07 -2.00 5.10
N THR A 402 -13.90 -1.35 4.29
CA THR A 402 -14.79 -1.98 3.32
C THR A 402 -14.51 -1.34 1.97
N PRO A 403 -14.26 -2.10 0.90
CA PRO A 403 -14.04 -1.54 -0.43
C PRO A 403 -15.34 -0.99 -1.03
N ASN A 404 -15.19 -0.15 -2.06
CA ASN A 404 -16.31 0.26 -2.89
C ASN A 404 -16.92 -0.97 -3.61
N ALA A 405 -18.24 -0.97 -3.77
CA ALA A 405 -18.99 -2.06 -4.41
C ALA A 405 -20.26 -1.51 -5.10
N ALA A 406 -21.04 -2.35 -5.78
CA ALA A 406 -22.31 -1.89 -6.37
C ALA A 406 -23.35 -1.44 -5.32
N LEU A 407 -23.29 -2.06 -4.14
CA LEU A 407 -24.04 -1.70 -2.96
C LEU A 407 -23.13 -1.93 -1.76
N THR A 408 -22.95 -0.91 -0.95
CA THR A 408 -22.26 -0.97 0.33
C THR A 408 -23.23 -0.65 1.46
N GLY A 409 -22.87 -1.15 2.63
CA GLY A 409 -23.59 -0.89 3.87
C GLY A 409 -23.53 -2.06 4.83
N GLY A 410 -24.18 -1.86 5.97
CA GLY A 410 -24.30 -2.86 7.03
C GLY A 410 -23.67 -2.41 8.34
N GLU A 411 -23.39 -3.38 9.19
CA GLU A 411 -22.85 -3.17 10.52
C GLU A 411 -21.67 -4.11 10.77
N PHE A 412 -20.63 -3.58 11.41
CA PHE A 412 -19.34 -4.23 11.56
C PHE A 412 -18.78 -4.02 12.96
N THR A 413 -18.07 -5.00 13.48
CA THR A 413 -17.29 -4.87 14.72
C THR A 413 -15.82 -4.91 14.38
N VAL A 414 -15.07 -3.91 14.85
CA VAL A 414 -13.65 -3.75 14.62
C VAL A 414 -12.91 -3.81 15.95
N ASP A 415 -11.90 -4.66 16.02
CA ASP A 415 -11.09 -4.91 17.20
C ASP A 415 -9.60 -4.86 16.84
N ALA A 416 -8.74 -4.78 17.85
CA ALA A 416 -7.31 -5.02 17.68
C ALA A 416 -6.65 -5.47 18.99
N ARG A 417 -5.64 -6.34 18.88
CA ARG A 417 -4.64 -6.49 19.95
C ARG A 417 -3.61 -5.39 19.80
N VAL A 418 -3.27 -4.71 20.90
CA VAL A 418 -2.26 -3.65 20.91
C VAL A 418 -1.03 -4.08 21.69
N SER A 419 0.14 -3.60 21.27
CA SER A 419 1.43 -3.99 21.83
C SER A 419 2.38 -2.80 21.81
N LEU A 420 2.71 -2.26 22.98
CA LEU A 420 3.67 -1.17 23.16
C LEU A 420 5.04 -1.76 23.55
N ASN A 421 6.06 -1.53 22.73
CA ASN A 421 7.43 -1.93 23.04
C ASN A 421 8.08 -0.93 24.02
N VAL A 422 8.16 -1.32 25.29
CA VAL A 422 8.74 -0.52 26.38
C VAL A 422 10.25 -0.83 26.49
N PRO A 423 11.13 0.17 26.35
CA PRO A 423 12.57 -0.01 26.56
C PRO A 423 12.92 -0.50 27.98
N ALA A 424 14.01 -1.28 28.10
CA ALA A 424 14.40 -1.92 29.35
C ALA A 424 14.59 -0.97 30.53
N PHE A 425 15.18 0.21 30.29
CA PHE A 425 15.48 1.18 31.34
C PHE A 425 14.53 2.39 31.32
N THR A 426 13.31 2.22 30.79
CA THR A 426 12.26 3.23 30.93
C THR A 426 11.94 3.43 32.41
N ALA A 427 11.90 4.68 32.87
CA ALA A 427 11.66 5.01 34.27
C ALA A 427 10.34 4.37 34.77
N PRO A 428 10.30 3.79 35.98
CA PRO A 428 9.06 3.25 36.53
C PRO A 428 7.96 4.31 36.64
N GLY A 429 6.74 3.98 36.21
CA GLY A 429 5.61 4.89 36.26
C GLY A 429 4.48 4.54 35.31
N ALA A 430 3.37 5.27 35.41
CA ALA A 430 2.27 5.18 34.45
C ALA A 430 2.60 6.01 33.20
N TYR A 431 2.42 5.42 32.02
CA TYR A 431 2.62 6.06 30.73
C TYR A 431 1.31 6.08 29.96
N SER A 432 0.93 7.25 29.44
CA SER A 432 -0.33 7.41 28.71
C SER A 432 -0.09 8.06 27.35
N GLY A 433 -0.70 7.49 26.32
CA GLY A 433 -0.79 8.04 24.97
C GLY A 433 -2.24 8.07 24.51
N VAL A 434 -2.56 8.91 23.52
CA VAL A 434 -3.91 9.02 22.97
C VAL A 434 -3.94 8.39 21.59
N LEU A 435 -4.73 7.32 21.42
CA LEU A 435 -5.05 6.73 20.13
C LEU A 435 -6.30 7.42 19.56
N THR A 436 -6.14 8.14 18.45
CA THR A 436 -7.26 8.78 17.75
C THR A 436 -7.68 7.91 16.57
N LEU A 437 -8.95 7.50 16.56
CA LEU A 437 -9.56 6.77 15.45
C LEU A 437 -10.32 7.72 14.53
N THR A 438 -10.23 7.50 13.21
CA THR A 438 -10.89 8.31 12.19
C THR A 438 -11.60 7.40 11.19
N LEU A 439 -12.91 7.60 11.05
CA LEU A 439 -13.76 6.93 10.06
C LEU A 439 -13.97 7.86 8.87
N ALA A 440 -13.78 7.33 7.65
CA ALA A 440 -13.96 8.04 6.38
C ALA A 440 -14.70 7.18 5.36
#